data_AF-A0A0B2BYQ0-F1
#
_entry.id   AF-A0A0B2BYQ0-F1
#
_cell.length_a   1.000
_cell.length_b   1.000
_cell.length_c   1.000
_cell.angle_alpha   90.00
_cell.angle_beta   90.00
_cell.angle_gamma   90.00
#
_symmetry.space_group_name_H-M   'P 1'
#
loop_
_entity.id
_entity.type
_entity.pdbx_description
1 polymer ?
#
loop_
_entity_poly.entity_id
_entity_poly.type
_entity_poly.pdbx_seq_one_letter_code
_entity_poly.pdbx_strand_id
1 'polypeptide(L)'
;MSTDRFVQDSIEDTLLALATGLREAQEALNESPPLDAYGRPLPSYQIPWLDFEINTRIETVRQSDGRTIFRVALSKPAGGSSSSSTQSLDSKLSGRFVAVPPGDGMPVARLLVTAQQAEGDGRTLRIGIQLGNSAGELLADRRVEVNIDPGASQALSAVNNVAFDRPQGGTLLAEAVLVTGADGTAGTLLSIDPKEPAGAIIVVTAQAGAAKASTSIPAAKP
;
A
#
# COMPACT_ATOMS: atom_id res chain seq x y z
N MET A 1 23.83 1.57 36.20
CA MET A 1 23.65 2.03 34.81
C MET A 1 24.23 3.43 34.71
N SER A 2 24.99 3.74 33.65
CA SER A 2 25.54 5.09 33.44
C SER A 2 24.45 6.03 32.93
N THR A 3 24.49 7.30 33.34
CA THR A 3 23.55 8.35 32.95
C THR A 3 23.39 8.46 31.42
N ASP A 4 24.47 8.24 30.67
CA ASP A 4 24.48 8.30 29.21
C ASP A 4 23.56 7.26 28.55
N ARG A 5 23.51 6.01 29.04
CA ARG A 5 22.64 4.97 28.44
C ARG A 5 21.16 5.27 28.63
N PHE A 6 20.78 5.72 29.82
CA PHE A 6 19.39 6.06 30.12
C PHE A 6 18.87 7.22 29.26
N VAL A 7 19.75 8.18 28.95
CA VAL A 7 19.44 9.32 28.07
C VAL A 7 19.29 8.86 26.63
N GLN A 8 20.19 8.00 26.15
CA GLN A 8 20.11 7.45 24.80
C GLN A 8 18.81 6.67 24.58
N ASP A 9 18.49 5.74 25.48
CA ASP A 9 17.28 4.90 25.39
C ASP A 9 15.99 5.77 25.38
N SER A 10 15.93 6.80 26.24
CA SER A 10 14.77 7.71 26.31
C SER A 10 14.59 8.56 25.04
N ILE A 11 15.69 8.95 24.38
CA ILE A 11 15.65 9.70 23.12
C ILE A 11 15.22 8.80 21.98
N GLU A 12 15.75 7.58 21.91
CA GLU A 12 15.37 6.57 20.91
C GLU A 12 13.87 6.25 21.00
N ASP A 13 13.35 6.01 22.21
CA ASP A 13 11.92 5.77 22.43
C ASP A 13 11.04 6.96 22.01
N THR A 14 11.50 8.18 22.28
CA THR A 14 10.77 9.40 21.88
C THR A 14 10.74 9.56 20.35
N LEU A 15 11.85 9.31 19.68
CA LEU A 15 11.93 9.37 18.21
C LEU A 15 11.07 8.29 17.55
N LEU A 16 11.06 7.09 18.12
CA LEU A 16 10.22 5.98 17.66
C LEU A 16 8.73 6.30 17.82
N ALA A 17 8.33 6.88 18.96
CA ALA A 17 6.96 7.31 19.20
C ALA A 17 6.52 8.40 18.21
N LEU A 18 7.40 9.37 17.91
CA LEU A 18 7.13 10.41 16.91
C LEU A 18 6.97 9.84 15.50
N ALA A 19 7.86 8.93 15.08
CA ALA A 19 7.79 8.29 13.77
C ALA A 19 6.50 7.46 13.61
N THR A 20 6.09 6.78 14.69
CA THR A 20 4.85 5.98 14.72
C THR A 20 3.63 6.89 14.65
N GLY A 21 3.55 7.93 15.48
CA GLY A 21 2.45 8.89 15.45
C GLY A 21 2.33 9.64 14.12
N LEU A 22 3.45 9.94 13.45
CA LEU A 22 3.44 10.54 12.11
C LEU A 22 2.84 9.58 11.07
N ARG A 23 3.20 8.29 11.13
CA ARG A 23 2.66 7.27 10.23
C ARG A 23 1.14 7.13 10.42
N GLU A 24 0.68 7.03 11.66
CA GLU A 24 -0.74 6.94 12.00
C GLU A 24 -1.52 8.18 11.53
N ALA A 25 -0.95 9.38 11.70
CA ALA A 25 -1.56 10.61 11.21
C ALA A 25 -1.68 10.64 9.67
N GLN A 26 -0.65 10.17 8.96
CA GLN A 26 -0.69 10.08 7.50
C GLN A 26 -1.69 9.01 7.02
N GLU A 27 -1.84 7.91 7.75
CA GLU A 27 -2.82 6.87 7.46
C GLU A 27 -4.26 7.39 7.65
N ALA A 28 -4.53 8.10 8.74
CA ALA A 28 -5.83 8.74 8.97
C ALA A 28 -6.16 9.80 7.89
N LEU A 29 -5.17 10.53 7.39
CA LEU A 29 -5.37 11.46 6.26
C LEU A 29 -5.68 10.73 4.95
N ASN A 30 -5.08 9.56 4.73
CA ASN A 30 -5.31 8.74 3.54
C ASN A 30 -6.68 8.04 3.55
N GLU A 31 -7.28 7.81 4.71
CA GLU A 31 -8.63 7.24 4.84
C GLU A 31 -9.74 8.22 4.42
N SER A 32 -9.41 9.50 4.20
CA SER A 32 -10.37 10.48 3.71
C SER A 32 -10.84 10.13 2.29
N PRO A 33 -12.15 10.12 2.01
CA PRO A 33 -12.67 9.80 0.69
C PRO A 33 -12.08 10.75 -0.36
N PRO A 34 -11.61 10.24 -1.52
CA PRO A 34 -11.04 11.09 -2.57
C PRO A 34 -12.10 11.98 -3.24
N LEU A 35 -13.38 11.67 -3.05
CA LEU A 35 -14.51 12.34 -3.68
C LEU A 35 -15.54 12.74 -2.61
N ASP A 36 -16.17 13.90 -2.79
CA ASP A 36 -17.36 14.28 -2.03
C ASP A 36 -18.60 13.49 -2.48
N ALA A 37 -19.73 13.68 -1.78
CA ALA A 37 -21.00 13.04 -2.11
C ALA A 37 -21.56 13.40 -3.52
N TYR A 38 -20.95 14.38 -4.19
CA TYR A 38 -21.29 14.83 -5.54
C TYR A 38 -20.22 14.44 -6.57
N GLY A 39 -19.27 13.57 -6.22
CA GLY A 39 -18.22 13.07 -7.11
C GLY A 39 -17.13 14.10 -7.44
N ARG A 40 -17.02 15.20 -6.69
CA ARG A 40 -15.96 16.20 -6.87
C ARG A 40 -14.71 15.78 -6.09
N PRO A 41 -13.50 15.97 -6.65
CA PRO A 41 -12.27 15.65 -5.95
C PRO A 41 -12.14 16.51 -4.68
N LEU A 42 -11.89 15.84 -3.56
CA LEU A 42 -11.51 16.48 -2.30
C LEU A 42 -9.99 16.64 -2.27
N PRO A 43 -9.46 17.74 -1.71
CA PRO A 43 -8.03 17.94 -1.59
C PRO A 43 -7.43 16.89 -0.65
N SER A 44 -6.61 15.98 -1.19
CA SER A 44 -5.82 15.04 -0.41
C SER A 44 -4.59 15.74 0.16
N TYR A 45 -4.35 15.60 1.47
CA TYR A 45 -3.17 16.18 2.12
C TYR A 45 -2.13 15.08 2.41
N GLN A 46 -0.91 15.28 1.94
CA GLN A 46 0.26 14.46 2.31
C GLN A 46 1.25 15.35 3.04
N ILE A 47 1.83 14.86 4.12
CA ILE A 47 2.89 15.56 4.85
C ILE A 47 4.22 15.28 4.13
N PRO A 48 4.81 16.24 3.39
CA PRO A 48 6.02 15.96 2.61
C PRO A 48 7.26 15.83 3.50
N TRP A 49 7.31 16.62 4.57
CA TRP A 49 8.36 16.59 5.58
C TRP A 49 7.85 17.17 6.90
N LEU A 50 8.44 16.74 8.01
CA LEU A 50 8.19 17.29 9.34
C LEU A 50 9.52 17.62 10.01
N ASP A 51 9.73 18.91 10.29
CA ASP A 51 10.85 19.37 11.10
C ASP A 51 10.50 19.27 12.58
N PHE A 52 11.43 18.75 13.38
CA PHE A 52 11.26 18.66 14.83
C PHE A 52 12.47 19.22 15.57
N GLU A 53 12.20 19.76 16.76
CA GLU A 53 13.19 20.18 17.73
C GLU A 53 12.75 19.66 19.11
N ILE A 54 13.57 18.84 19.73
CA ILE A 54 13.35 18.27 21.06
C ILE A 54 14.41 18.86 21.99
N ASN A 55 13.95 19.61 23.00
CA ASN A 55 14.79 20.19 24.05
C ASN A 55 14.59 19.40 25.35
N THR A 56 15.58 18.62 25.76
CA THR A 56 15.54 17.84 26.99
C THR A 56 16.36 18.50 28.09
N ARG A 57 15.78 18.57 29.29
CA ARG A 57 16.48 19.00 30.51
C ARG A 57 16.52 17.86 31.50
N ILE A 58 17.71 17.55 32.00
CA ILE A 58 17.91 16.54 33.04
C ILE A 58 18.07 17.25 34.37
N GLU A 59 17.22 16.93 35.34
CA GLU A 59 17.34 17.42 36.71
C GLU A 59 17.74 16.27 37.64
N THR A 60 18.86 16.44 38.36
CA THR A 60 19.28 15.51 39.41
C THR A 60 18.66 15.95 40.72
N VAL A 61 17.68 15.19 41.23
CA VAL A 61 17.03 15.46 42.52
C VAL A 61 17.60 14.54 43.57
N ARG A 62 18.26 15.10 44.60
CA ARG A 62 18.65 14.36 45.80
C ARG A 62 17.48 14.35 46.78
N GLN A 63 16.93 13.17 47.06
CA GLN A 63 15.94 13.02 48.13
C GLN A 63 16.61 13.00 49.49
N SER A 64 15.87 13.40 50.53
CA SER A 64 16.30 13.49 51.93
C SER A 64 16.85 12.17 52.51
N ASP A 65 16.56 11.04 51.86
CA ASP A 65 16.98 9.68 52.24
C ASP A 65 18.34 9.27 51.61
N GLY A 66 19.10 10.22 51.05
CA GLY A 66 20.40 9.98 50.41
C GLY A 66 20.34 9.33 49.03
N ARG A 67 19.13 8.98 48.55
CA ARG A 67 18.90 8.38 47.24
C ARG A 67 18.88 9.47 46.16
N THR A 68 19.69 9.28 45.11
CA THR A 68 19.72 10.19 43.94
C THR A 68 18.77 9.65 42.87
N ILE A 69 17.84 10.49 42.40
CA ILE A 69 16.92 10.16 41.32
C ILE A 69 17.18 11.11 40.16
N PHE A 70 17.31 10.56 38.96
CA PHE A 70 17.41 11.32 37.72
C PHE A 70 16.00 11.51 37.15
N ARG A 71 15.60 12.76 36.90
CA ARG A 71 14.33 13.07 36.23
C ARG A 71 14.63 13.74 34.89
N VAL A 72 14.06 13.20 33.82
CA VAL A 72 14.08 13.81 32.49
C VAL A 72 12.79 14.57 32.32
N ALA A 73 12.87 15.86 32.01
CA ALA A 73 11.73 16.70 31.67
C ALA A 73 11.90 17.24 30.25
N LEU A 74 10.83 17.20 29.47
CA LEU A 74 10.76 17.96 28.22
C LEU A 74 10.69 19.44 28.60
N SER A 75 11.63 20.24 28.11
CA SER A 75 11.70 21.67 28.41
C SER A 75 11.12 22.47 27.25
N LYS A 76 10.28 23.48 27.56
CA LYS A 76 9.82 24.46 26.59
C LYS A 76 11.04 25.29 26.12
N PRO A 77 11.14 25.68 24.83
CA PRO A 77 12.22 26.55 24.37
C PRO A 77 12.29 27.80 25.24
N ALA A 78 13.48 28.07 25.79
CA ALA A 78 13.65 28.99 26.90
C ALA A 78 13.41 30.46 26.47
N GLY A 79 12.40 31.09 27.07
CA GLY A 79 12.36 32.53 27.28
C GLY A 79 12.52 32.81 28.78
N GLY A 80 13.70 33.25 29.20
CA GLY A 80 13.93 33.84 30.53
C GLY A 80 14.52 32.91 31.61
N SER A 81 15.56 33.42 32.26
CA SER A 81 16.42 32.80 33.27
C SER A 81 15.78 32.54 34.64
N SER A 82 16.15 31.44 35.30
CA SER A 82 16.11 31.36 36.77
C SER A 82 17.15 30.37 37.29
N SER A 83 18.01 30.88 38.18
CA SER A 83 19.12 30.19 38.84
C SER A 83 18.67 29.36 40.04
N SER A 84 18.90 28.05 39.99
CA SER A 84 19.07 27.19 41.17
C SER A 84 20.16 26.15 40.84
N SER A 85 20.94 25.73 41.84
CA SER A 85 22.17 24.93 41.67
C SER A 85 21.91 23.45 41.32
N THR A 86 21.06 23.21 40.33
CA THR A 86 20.84 21.92 39.70
C THR A 86 21.90 21.73 38.63
N GLN A 87 22.63 20.60 38.64
CA GLN A 87 23.37 20.19 37.45
C GLN A 87 22.33 19.83 36.38
N SER A 88 21.97 20.81 35.56
CA SER A 88 21.08 20.65 34.43
C SER A 88 21.90 20.39 33.17
N LEU A 89 21.73 19.22 32.56
CA LEU A 89 22.17 18.99 31.20
C LEU A 89 21.01 19.33 30.27
N ASP A 90 21.16 20.41 29.50
CA ASP A 90 20.24 20.78 28.43
C ASP A 90 20.75 20.19 27.11
N SER A 91 19.96 19.34 26.45
CA SER A 91 20.28 18.76 25.14
C SER A 91 19.23 19.14 24.10
N LYS A 92 19.70 19.59 22.93
CA LYS A 92 18.86 19.94 21.78
C LYS A 92 19.08 18.95 20.66
N LEU A 93 18.02 18.24 20.26
CA LEU A 93 18.00 17.34 19.11
C LEU A 93 17.05 17.90 18.05
N SER A 94 17.56 18.16 16.86
CA SER A 94 16.75 18.59 15.72
C SER A 94 16.91 17.64 14.54
N GLY A 95 15.84 17.41 13.80
CA GLY A 95 15.84 16.54 12.63
C GLY A 95 14.65 16.79 11.73
N ARG A 96 14.61 16.05 10.61
CA ARG A 96 13.53 16.10 9.63
C ARG A 96 13.07 14.69 9.29
N PHE A 97 11.79 14.40 9.44
CA PHE A 97 11.18 13.24 8.78
C PHE A 97 10.84 13.62 7.34
N VAL A 98 11.16 12.75 6.38
CA VAL A 98 10.84 12.92 4.96
C VAL A 98 9.95 11.76 4.54
N ALA A 99 8.81 12.06 3.93
CA ALA A 99 7.97 11.02 3.35
C ALA A 99 8.63 10.50 2.07
N VAL A 100 9.01 9.23 2.05
CA VAL A 100 9.46 8.55 0.83
C VAL A 100 8.27 7.76 0.27
N PRO A 101 7.80 8.06 -0.96
CA PRO A 101 6.73 7.30 -1.59
C PRO A 101 7.07 5.81 -1.68
N PRO A 102 6.07 4.91 -1.74
CA PRO A 102 6.31 3.49 -1.96
C PRO A 102 7.18 3.27 -3.19
N GLY A 103 8.28 2.53 -3.04
CA GLY A 103 9.23 2.21 -4.12
C GLY A 103 10.48 3.09 -4.21
N ASP A 104 10.85 3.85 -3.17
CA ASP A 104 12.08 4.69 -3.16
C ASP A 104 12.13 5.74 -4.30
N GLY A 105 10.97 6.15 -4.83
CA GLY A 105 10.90 7.00 -6.02
C GLY A 105 11.23 6.28 -7.33
N MET A 106 11.43 4.96 -7.30
CA MET A 106 11.56 4.13 -8.49
C MET A 106 10.17 3.88 -9.13
N PRO A 107 10.08 3.81 -10.46
CA PRO A 107 8.84 3.47 -11.13
C PRO A 107 8.33 2.09 -10.71
N VAL A 108 7.12 2.03 -10.15
CA VAL A 108 6.48 0.78 -9.74
C VAL A 108 5.69 0.17 -10.90
N ALA A 109 5.73 -1.15 -11.06
CA ALA A 109 5.02 -1.83 -12.13
C ALA A 109 3.49 -1.68 -11.98
N ARG A 110 2.81 -1.45 -13.11
CA ARG A 110 1.35 -1.34 -13.24
C ARG A 110 0.87 -2.31 -14.30
N LEU A 111 -0.17 -3.05 -13.97
CA LEU A 111 -0.76 -4.05 -14.84
C LEU A 111 -2.21 -3.67 -15.15
N LEU A 112 -2.57 -3.74 -16.42
CA LEU A 112 -3.94 -3.61 -16.89
C LEU A 112 -4.35 -4.91 -17.57
N VAL A 113 -5.56 -5.39 -17.27
CA VAL A 113 -6.17 -6.55 -17.90
C VAL A 113 -7.50 -6.14 -18.51
N THR A 114 -7.74 -6.58 -19.73
CA THR A 114 -8.97 -6.33 -20.48
C THR A 114 -9.51 -7.64 -21.03
N ALA A 115 -10.82 -7.72 -21.20
CA ALA A 115 -11.47 -8.84 -21.85
C ALA A 115 -12.38 -8.30 -22.94
N GLN A 116 -12.22 -8.81 -24.16
CA GLN A 116 -13.03 -8.46 -25.32
C GLN A 116 -13.52 -9.74 -25.99
N GLN A 117 -14.72 -9.72 -26.55
CA GLN A 117 -15.22 -10.84 -27.34
C GLN A 117 -14.28 -11.06 -28.54
N ALA A 118 -13.86 -12.30 -28.76
CA ALA A 118 -13.15 -12.66 -29.98
C ALA A 118 -14.16 -12.80 -31.13
N GLU A 119 -13.76 -12.48 -32.36
CA GLU A 119 -14.60 -12.68 -33.53
C GLU A 119 -14.95 -14.17 -33.67
N GLY A 120 -16.24 -14.53 -33.59
CA GLY A 120 -16.68 -15.94 -33.61
C GLY A 120 -17.92 -16.22 -32.76
N ASP A 121 -17.91 -17.39 -32.08
CA ASP A 121 -19.05 -18.06 -31.42
C ASP A 121 -19.63 -17.37 -30.17
N GLY A 122 -19.11 -16.18 -29.80
CA GLY A 122 -19.54 -15.41 -28.62
C GLY A 122 -19.11 -15.98 -27.27
N ARG A 123 -18.33 -17.07 -27.23
CA ARG A 123 -17.85 -17.75 -26.02
C ARG A 123 -16.34 -17.80 -25.89
N THR A 124 -15.65 -17.36 -26.93
CA THR A 124 -14.22 -17.12 -26.90
C THR A 124 -13.97 -15.63 -26.65
N LEU A 125 -13.21 -15.30 -25.62
CA LEU A 125 -12.78 -13.93 -25.33
C LEU A 125 -11.27 -13.80 -25.52
N ARG A 126 -10.85 -12.67 -26.07
CA ARG A 126 -9.46 -12.23 -26.03
C ARG A 126 -9.22 -11.54 -24.69
N ILE A 127 -8.27 -12.08 -23.92
CA ILE A 127 -7.74 -11.45 -22.72
C ILE A 127 -6.51 -10.65 -23.14
N GLY A 128 -6.61 -9.32 -23.04
CA GLY A 128 -5.55 -8.38 -23.36
C GLY A 128 -4.86 -7.90 -22.09
N ILE A 129 -3.53 -7.84 -22.12
CA ILE A 129 -2.70 -7.38 -21.01
C ILE A 129 -1.83 -6.23 -21.47
N GLN A 130 -1.70 -5.21 -20.62
CA GLN A 130 -0.72 -4.16 -20.79
C GLN A 130 0.06 -3.99 -19.49
N LEU A 131 1.38 -4.07 -19.58
CA LEU A 131 2.30 -3.89 -18.47
C LEU A 131 3.11 -2.61 -18.68
N GLY A 132 3.07 -1.73 -17.69
CA GLY A 132 3.88 -0.52 -17.66
C GLY A 132 4.42 -0.25 -16.27
N ASN A 133 4.94 0.96 -16.05
CA ASN A 133 5.30 1.45 -14.73
C ASN A 133 4.61 2.78 -14.40
N SER A 134 4.77 3.26 -13.16
CA SER A 134 4.19 4.53 -12.71
C SER A 134 4.76 5.76 -13.42
N ALA A 135 5.85 5.63 -14.18
CA ALA A 135 6.41 6.69 -15.01
C ALA A 135 5.86 6.69 -16.45
N GLY A 136 4.97 5.75 -16.80
CA GLY A 136 4.34 5.64 -18.12
C GLY A 136 5.17 4.86 -19.15
N GLU A 137 6.28 4.25 -18.74
CA GLU A 137 7.05 3.36 -19.60
C GLU A 137 6.33 2.01 -19.73
N LEU A 138 6.31 1.45 -20.94
CA LEU A 138 5.77 0.14 -21.24
C LEU A 138 6.87 -0.91 -21.09
N LEU A 139 6.58 -2.02 -20.40
CA LEU A 139 7.58 -3.01 -20.03
C LEU A 139 7.52 -4.21 -20.96
N ALA A 140 8.48 -4.29 -21.87
CA ALA A 140 8.66 -5.40 -22.81
C ALA A 140 9.46 -6.58 -22.21
N ASP A 141 9.33 -7.76 -22.82
CA ASP A 141 10.02 -9.01 -22.47
C ASP A 141 9.82 -9.39 -20.98
N ARG A 142 8.62 -9.13 -20.47
CA ARG A 142 8.23 -9.47 -19.10
C ARG A 142 7.25 -10.61 -19.11
N ARG A 143 7.50 -11.58 -18.23
CA ARG A 143 6.60 -12.70 -17.98
C ARG A 143 5.37 -12.22 -17.20
N VAL A 144 4.19 -12.57 -17.71
CA VAL A 144 2.90 -12.35 -17.05
C VAL A 144 2.18 -13.67 -16.91
N GLU A 145 1.72 -13.97 -15.70
CA GLU A 145 0.96 -15.18 -15.39
C GLU A 145 -0.52 -14.84 -15.32
N VAL A 146 -1.35 -15.60 -16.03
CA VAL A 146 -2.78 -15.40 -16.16
C VAL A 146 -3.48 -16.63 -15.61
N ASN A 147 -4.43 -16.43 -14.71
CA ASN A 147 -5.15 -17.51 -14.04
C ASN A 147 -6.64 -17.17 -13.91
N ILE A 148 -7.47 -18.20 -13.89
CA ILE A 148 -8.87 -18.07 -13.45
C ILE A 148 -8.89 -18.21 -11.94
N ASP A 149 -9.56 -17.29 -11.23
CA ASP A 149 -9.71 -17.34 -9.77
C ASP A 149 -11.08 -17.95 -9.42
N PRO A 150 -11.14 -19.23 -8.99
CA PRO A 150 -12.41 -19.89 -8.69
C PRO A 150 -13.11 -19.28 -7.48
N GLY A 151 -12.34 -18.84 -6.47
CA GLY A 151 -12.90 -18.27 -5.24
C GLY A 151 -13.56 -16.92 -5.51
N ALA A 152 -12.89 -16.03 -6.26
CA ALA A 152 -13.48 -14.77 -6.67
C ALA A 152 -14.66 -14.97 -7.65
N SER A 153 -14.57 -15.94 -8.56
CA SER A 153 -15.65 -16.29 -9.49
C SER A 153 -16.90 -16.78 -8.76
N GLN A 154 -16.73 -17.65 -7.75
CA GLN A 154 -17.82 -18.11 -6.89
C GLN A 154 -18.44 -16.95 -6.09
N ALA A 155 -17.62 -16.11 -5.47
CA ALA A 155 -18.09 -14.97 -4.68
C ALA A 155 -18.92 -13.99 -5.54
N LEU A 156 -18.44 -13.63 -6.73
CA LEU A 156 -19.15 -12.72 -7.61
C LEU A 156 -20.40 -13.36 -8.25
N SER A 157 -20.35 -14.64 -8.59
CA SER A 157 -21.53 -15.36 -9.09
C SER A 157 -22.64 -15.45 -8.02
N ALA A 158 -22.26 -15.62 -6.75
CA ALA A 158 -23.22 -15.64 -5.64
C ALA A 158 -23.94 -14.30 -5.46
N VAL A 159 -23.26 -13.17 -5.69
CA VAL A 159 -23.90 -11.83 -5.72
C VAL A 159 -24.99 -11.75 -6.81
N ASN A 160 -24.78 -12.46 -7.92
CA ASN A 160 -25.77 -12.59 -9.00
C ASN A 160 -26.83 -13.68 -8.76
N ASN A 161 -26.86 -14.31 -7.57
CA ASN A 161 -27.71 -15.45 -7.24
C ASN A 161 -27.50 -16.67 -8.17
N VAL A 162 -26.29 -16.83 -8.70
CA VAL A 162 -25.92 -17.97 -9.56
C VAL A 162 -25.09 -18.96 -8.74
N ALA A 163 -25.53 -20.21 -8.70
CA ALA A 163 -24.76 -21.30 -8.10
C ALA A 163 -23.57 -21.64 -9.01
N PHE A 164 -22.38 -21.21 -8.59
CA PHE A 164 -21.11 -21.48 -9.26
C PHE A 164 -20.11 -21.97 -8.22
N ASP A 165 -19.60 -23.19 -8.40
CA ASP A 165 -18.60 -23.77 -7.49
C ASP A 165 -17.20 -23.62 -8.07
N ARG A 166 -17.02 -24.05 -9.32
CA ARG A 166 -15.77 -23.94 -10.07
C ARG A 166 -16.05 -23.85 -11.57
N PRO A 167 -15.10 -23.31 -12.35
CA PRO A 167 -15.17 -23.37 -13.80
C PRO A 167 -15.31 -24.81 -14.30
N GLN A 168 -16.14 -24.99 -15.33
CA GLN A 168 -16.28 -26.25 -16.05
C GLN A 168 -15.00 -26.57 -16.82
N GLY A 169 -14.80 -27.85 -17.15
CA GLY A 169 -13.56 -28.32 -17.79
C GLY A 169 -13.25 -27.69 -19.15
N GLY A 170 -14.27 -27.20 -19.89
CA GLY A 170 -14.09 -26.46 -21.14
C GLY A 170 -13.81 -24.96 -20.96
N THR A 171 -13.88 -24.44 -19.74
CA THR A 171 -13.52 -23.05 -19.43
C THR A 171 -12.02 -22.98 -19.15
N LEU A 172 -11.25 -22.53 -20.13
CA LEU A 172 -9.79 -22.62 -20.09
C LEU A 172 -9.11 -21.48 -20.85
N LEU A 173 -7.91 -21.14 -20.38
CA LEU A 173 -7.00 -20.24 -21.07
C LEU A 173 -6.18 -21.04 -22.08
N ALA A 174 -6.03 -20.52 -23.31
CA ALA A 174 -5.18 -21.12 -24.33
C ALA A 174 -3.70 -21.13 -23.87
N GLU A 175 -3.26 -20.02 -23.28
CA GLU A 175 -1.96 -19.87 -22.63
C GLU A 175 -2.12 -19.14 -21.29
N ALA A 176 -1.47 -19.66 -20.25
CA ALA A 176 -1.49 -19.11 -18.89
C ALA A 176 -0.22 -18.32 -18.54
N VAL A 177 0.85 -18.45 -19.33
CA VAL A 177 2.10 -17.71 -19.13
C VAL A 177 2.43 -17.00 -20.43
N LEU A 178 2.45 -15.67 -20.37
CA LEU A 178 2.66 -14.80 -21.51
C LEU A 178 3.96 -14.02 -21.34
N VAL A 179 4.50 -13.52 -22.45
CA VAL A 179 5.63 -12.59 -22.46
C VAL A 179 5.19 -11.34 -23.20
N THR A 180 5.42 -10.17 -22.60
CA THR A 180 5.05 -8.89 -23.22
C THR A 180 5.93 -8.58 -24.43
N GLY A 181 5.29 -8.08 -25.49
CA GLY A 181 5.96 -7.58 -26.69
C GLY A 181 6.65 -6.25 -26.47
N ALA A 182 7.24 -5.70 -27.54
CA ALA A 182 7.95 -4.40 -27.52
C ALA A 182 7.07 -3.21 -27.11
N ASP A 183 5.76 -3.34 -27.25
CA ASP A 183 4.72 -2.38 -26.85
C ASP A 183 4.23 -2.61 -25.41
N GLY A 184 4.86 -3.52 -24.66
CA GLY A 184 4.45 -3.89 -23.30
C GLY A 184 3.11 -4.61 -23.23
N THR A 185 2.59 -5.13 -24.34
CA THR A 185 1.32 -5.87 -24.37
C THR A 185 1.51 -7.36 -24.54
N ALA A 186 0.55 -8.14 -24.06
CA ALA A 186 0.44 -9.57 -24.31
C ALA A 186 -1.04 -9.96 -24.37
N GLY A 187 -1.35 -11.12 -24.93
CA GLY A 187 -2.73 -11.60 -24.94
C GLY A 187 -2.85 -13.11 -25.05
N THR A 188 -4.00 -13.61 -24.58
CA THR A 188 -4.39 -15.02 -24.64
C THR A 188 -5.87 -15.12 -24.96
N LEU A 189 -6.33 -16.32 -25.28
CA LEU A 189 -7.74 -16.61 -25.47
C LEU A 189 -8.28 -17.31 -24.22
N LEU A 190 -9.46 -16.89 -23.77
CA LEU A 190 -10.28 -17.60 -22.80
C LEU A 190 -11.46 -18.21 -23.54
N SER A 191 -11.59 -19.53 -23.48
CA SER A 191 -12.81 -20.23 -23.88
C SER A 191 -13.71 -20.39 -22.65
N ILE A 192 -15.02 -20.19 -22.82
CA ILE A 192 -16.02 -20.42 -21.77
C ILE A 192 -16.85 -21.66 -22.14
N ASP A 193 -16.93 -22.64 -21.24
CA ASP A 193 -17.69 -23.87 -21.48
C ASP A 193 -19.18 -23.56 -21.69
N PRO A 194 -19.83 -24.16 -22.70
CA PRO A 194 -21.27 -24.07 -22.90
C PRO A 194 -22.15 -24.41 -21.70
N LYS A 195 -21.64 -25.23 -20.78
CA LYS A 195 -22.32 -25.70 -19.58
C LYS A 195 -22.14 -24.76 -18.40
N GLU A 196 -21.39 -23.67 -18.55
CA GLU A 196 -21.35 -22.66 -17.51
C GLU A 196 -22.75 -22.11 -17.22
N PRO A 197 -23.14 -21.95 -15.95
CA PRO A 197 -24.43 -21.37 -15.62
C PRO A 197 -24.56 -19.97 -16.22
N ALA A 198 -25.70 -19.71 -16.88
CA ALA A 198 -25.94 -18.40 -17.45
C ALA A 198 -25.91 -17.31 -16.36
N GLY A 199 -25.12 -16.26 -16.58
CA GLY A 199 -24.94 -15.17 -15.60
C GLY A 199 -23.89 -15.44 -14.52
N ALA A 200 -23.23 -16.61 -14.54
CA ALA A 200 -22.02 -16.83 -13.75
C ALA A 200 -20.94 -15.79 -14.13
N ILE A 201 -20.15 -15.37 -13.16
CA ILE A 201 -19.04 -14.44 -13.38
C ILE A 201 -17.73 -15.21 -13.25
N ILE A 202 -16.92 -15.19 -14.30
CA ILE A 202 -15.59 -15.77 -14.34
C ILE A 202 -14.58 -14.65 -14.15
N VAL A 203 -13.76 -14.77 -13.10
CA VAL A 203 -12.72 -13.81 -12.76
C VAL A 203 -11.40 -14.31 -13.31
N VAL A 204 -10.79 -13.50 -14.18
CA VAL A 204 -9.44 -13.71 -14.68
C VAL A 204 -8.51 -12.76 -13.96
N THR A 205 -7.42 -13.29 -13.44
CA THR A 205 -6.36 -12.56 -12.77
C THR A 205 -5.10 -12.61 -13.62
N ALA A 206 -4.34 -11.52 -13.64
CA ALA A 206 -3.00 -11.50 -14.20
C ALA A 206 -2.02 -10.98 -13.15
N GLN A 207 -0.80 -11.50 -13.18
CA GLN A 207 0.27 -11.15 -12.27
C GLN A 207 1.61 -11.04 -12.99
N ALA A 208 2.36 -9.98 -12.70
CA ALA A 208 3.72 -9.76 -13.18
C ALA A 208 4.58 -9.24 -12.02
N GLY A 209 5.36 -10.13 -11.40
CA GLY A 209 6.08 -9.82 -10.16
C GLY A 209 5.11 -9.39 -9.04
N ALA A 210 5.24 -8.14 -8.57
CA ALA A 210 4.38 -7.55 -7.56
C ALA A 210 3.09 -6.92 -8.13
N ALA A 211 3.03 -6.65 -9.44
CA ALA A 211 1.83 -6.07 -10.05
C ALA A 211 0.77 -7.14 -10.28
N LYS A 212 -0.48 -6.83 -9.89
CA LYS A 212 -1.65 -7.70 -10.06
C LYS A 212 -2.83 -6.90 -10.57
N ALA A 213 -3.63 -7.53 -11.42
CA ALA A 213 -4.88 -6.97 -11.90
C ALA A 213 -5.86 -8.10 -12.20
N SER A 214 -7.15 -7.78 -12.20
CA SER A 214 -8.21 -8.76 -12.46
C SER A 214 -9.29 -8.15 -13.32
N THR A 215 -9.96 -8.99 -14.11
CA THR A 215 -11.16 -8.64 -14.87
C THR A 215 -12.23 -9.69 -14.63
N SER A 216 -13.49 -9.26 -14.58
CA SER A 216 -14.66 -10.12 -14.43
C SER A 216 -15.40 -10.26 -15.76
N ILE A 217 -15.75 -11.48 -16.13
CA ILE A 217 -16.37 -11.80 -17.42
C ILE A 217 -17.66 -12.56 -17.15
N PRO A 218 -18.83 -12.06 -17.60
CA PRO A 218 -20.07 -12.82 -17.49
C PRO A 218 -20.06 -13.99 -18.50
N ALA A 219 -20.44 -15.18 -18.03
CA ALA A 219 -20.74 -16.31 -18.90
C ALA A 219 -22.02 -15.99 -19.70
N ALA A 220 -21.85 -15.74 -21.00
CA ALA A 220 -22.94 -15.41 -21.90
C ALA A 220 -23.89 -16.60 -22.11
N LYS A 221 -25.17 -16.29 -22.31
CA LYS A 221 -26.17 -17.28 -22.72
C LYS A 221 -25.89 -17.69 -24.18
N PRO A 222 -26.08 -18.96 -24.56
CA PRO A 222 -26.09 -19.35 -25.98
C PRO A 222 -27.16 -18.58 -26.76
#